data_AF-A0A946CRK5-F1
#
_entry.id   AF-A0A946CRK5-F1
#
_cell.length_a   1.000
_cell.length_b   1.000
_cell.length_c   1.000
_cell.angle_alpha   90.00
_cell.angle_beta   90.00
_cell.angle_gamma   90.00
#
_symmetry.space_group_name_H-M   'P 1'
#
loop_
_entity.id
_entity.type
_entity.pdbx_description
1 polymer ?
#
loop_
_entity_poly.entity_id
_entity_poly.type
_entity_poly.pdbx_seq_one_letter_code
_entity_poly.pdbx_strand_id
1 'polypeptide(L)'
;MFDLNQAFKLTLSFLALLATCIQTGHSNEQQKQGLNDSGGILSSPISGELSFTLPYQGLTKKLGKRFIKGHEQFDEIWVLAPAPGVWGLGPTFNEANCLGCHPNNSRAQPAKEGAEIEKGNVIKFGYRDTNGDVIPAHPWYGDQLQNRAAENR
;
A
#
# COMPACT_ATOMS: atom_id res chain seq x y z
N MET A 1 -59.54 -26.60 15.57
CA MET A 1 -59.55 -25.14 15.42
C MET A 1 -58.14 -24.68 15.72
N PHE A 2 -57.34 -24.44 14.68
CA PHE A 2 -55.94 -24.02 14.82
C PHE A 2 -55.89 -22.58 15.34
N ASP A 3 -55.17 -22.35 16.44
CA ASP A 3 -55.02 -21.02 17.04
C ASP A 3 -54.06 -20.17 16.20
N LEU A 4 -54.65 -19.29 15.40
CA LEU A 4 -53.94 -18.40 14.47
C LEU A 4 -52.91 -17.52 15.18
N ASN A 5 -53.13 -17.20 16.47
CA ASN A 5 -52.19 -16.41 17.27
C ASN A 5 -50.95 -17.22 17.67
N GLN A 6 -51.08 -18.53 17.85
CA GLN A 6 -49.95 -19.39 18.20
C GLN A 6 -49.04 -19.59 16.98
N ALA A 7 -49.63 -19.78 15.79
CA ALA A 7 -48.90 -19.85 14.53
C ALA A 7 -48.11 -18.55 14.23
N PHE A 8 -48.73 -17.38 14.45
CA PHE A 8 -48.09 -16.08 14.21
C PHE A 8 -46.90 -15.82 15.15
N LYS A 9 -47.03 -16.20 16.44
CA LYS A 9 -45.94 -16.09 17.42
C LYS A 9 -44.77 -17.03 17.10
N LEU A 10 -45.06 -18.25 16.65
CA LEU A 10 -44.03 -19.22 16.23
C LEU A 10 -43.28 -18.73 14.99
N THR A 11 -43.97 -18.15 14.01
CA THR A 11 -43.32 -17.61 12.80
C THR A 11 -42.47 -16.37 13.09
N LEU A 12 -42.91 -15.45 13.97
CA LEU A 12 -42.10 -14.29 14.34
C LEU A 12 -40.83 -14.70 15.11
N SER A 13 -40.93 -15.67 16.03
CA SER A 13 -39.77 -16.18 16.77
C SER A 13 -38.76 -16.88 15.84
N PHE A 14 -39.23 -17.62 14.84
CA PHE A 14 -38.35 -18.26 13.85
C PHE A 14 -37.64 -17.24 12.94
N LEU A 15 -38.36 -16.18 12.51
CA LEU A 15 -37.77 -15.11 11.70
C LEU A 15 -36.70 -14.33 12.49
N ALA A 16 -36.94 -14.08 13.79
CA ALA A 16 -35.98 -13.42 14.67
C ALA A 16 -34.71 -14.27 14.91
N LEU A 17 -34.83 -15.60 15.02
CA LEU A 17 -33.68 -16.51 15.11
C LEU A 17 -32.88 -16.61 13.80
N LEU A 18 -33.54 -16.55 12.64
CA LEU A 18 -32.87 -16.53 11.34
C LEU A 18 -32.09 -15.24 11.13
N ALA A 19 -32.63 -14.09 11.55
CA ALA A 19 -31.96 -12.79 11.41
C ALA A 19 -30.68 -12.69 12.26
N THR A 20 -30.66 -13.23 13.48
CA THR A 20 -29.46 -13.26 14.34
C THR A 20 -28.39 -14.23 13.82
N CYS A 21 -28.77 -15.30 13.12
CA CYS A 21 -27.81 -16.26 12.58
C CYS A 21 -27.08 -15.75 11.32
N ILE A 22 -27.66 -14.79 10.59
CA ILE A 22 -27.02 -14.18 9.40
C ILE A 22 -25.94 -13.16 9.79
N GLN A 23 -26.05 -12.53 10.97
CA GLN A 23 -25.13 -11.49 11.43
C GLN A 23 -23.80 -12.01 11.99
N THR A 24 -23.71 -13.30 12.34
CA THR A 24 -22.49 -13.89 12.92
C THR A 24 -21.48 -14.38 11.87
N GLY A 25 -21.83 -14.36 10.57
CA GLY A 25 -20.99 -14.87 9.47
C GLY A 25 -20.02 -13.87 8.82
N HIS A 26 -19.94 -12.63 9.32
CA HIS A 26 -19.03 -11.60 8.80
C HIS A 26 -18.06 -11.10 9.88
N SER A 27 -17.46 -12.04 10.61
CA SER A 27 -16.31 -11.71 11.46
C SER A 27 -15.12 -11.34 10.56
N ASN A 28 -14.85 -10.05 10.46
CA ASN A 28 -13.69 -9.47 9.79
C ASN A 28 -12.40 -10.14 10.29
N GLU A 29 -11.69 -10.83 9.39
CA GLU A 29 -10.48 -11.61 9.70
C GLU A 29 -9.39 -10.75 10.38
N GLN A 30 -9.40 -9.43 10.16
CA GLN A 30 -8.51 -8.47 10.83
C GLN A 30 -8.71 -8.39 12.36
N GLN A 31 -9.89 -8.74 12.88
CA GLN A 31 -10.19 -8.60 14.30
C GLN A 31 -9.49 -9.67 15.18
N LYS A 32 -9.08 -10.81 14.61
CA LYS A 32 -8.52 -11.94 15.38
C LYS A 32 -7.10 -11.73 15.91
N GLN A 33 -6.33 -10.80 15.36
CA GLN A 33 -4.92 -10.61 15.75
C GLN A 33 -4.72 -9.59 16.88
N GLY A 34 -5.77 -8.89 17.33
CA GLY A 34 -5.66 -7.90 18.41
C GLY A 34 -4.74 -6.71 18.08
N LEU A 35 -4.46 -6.46 16.79
CA LEU A 35 -3.50 -5.44 16.35
C LEU A 35 -4.03 -4.00 16.37
N ASN A 36 -5.32 -3.82 16.68
CA ASN A 36 -5.92 -2.49 16.77
C ASN A 36 -5.14 -1.65 17.79
N ASP A 37 -4.74 -0.45 17.38
CA ASP A 37 -3.98 0.48 18.19
C ASP A 37 -2.66 -0.05 18.77
N SER A 38 -2.03 -1.04 18.13
CA SER A 38 -0.74 -1.62 18.60
C SER A 38 0.40 -0.59 18.71
N GLY A 39 0.29 0.55 18.00
CA GLY A 39 1.22 1.67 18.12
C GLY A 39 0.81 2.70 19.19
N GLY A 40 -0.27 2.49 19.95
CA GLY A 40 -0.86 3.47 20.85
C GLY A 40 -1.15 4.78 20.13
N ILE A 41 -0.64 5.90 20.65
CA ILE A 41 -0.74 7.24 20.04
C ILE A 41 -0.12 7.34 18.63
N LEU A 42 0.76 6.39 18.28
CA LEU A 42 1.38 6.30 16.95
C LEU A 42 0.49 5.60 15.92
N SER A 43 -0.61 4.98 16.36
CA SER A 43 -1.55 4.28 15.47
C SER A 43 -2.35 5.29 14.65
N SER A 44 -2.47 5.02 13.36
CA SER A 44 -3.34 5.82 12.49
C SER A 44 -4.81 5.56 12.86
N PRO A 45 -5.66 6.59 13.00
CA PRO A 45 -7.08 6.40 13.25
C PRO A 45 -7.83 5.87 12.01
N ILE A 46 -7.17 5.80 10.86
CA ILE A 46 -7.73 5.31 9.60
C ILE A 46 -7.08 3.98 9.24
N SER A 47 -7.90 3.00 8.89
CA SER A 47 -7.48 1.70 8.37
C SER A 47 -7.67 1.63 6.85
N GLY A 48 -7.00 0.66 6.20
CA GLY A 48 -7.08 0.45 4.76
C GLY A 48 -6.07 1.28 3.97
N GLU A 49 -6.43 1.65 2.74
CA GLU A 49 -5.52 2.25 1.75
C GLU A 49 -4.96 3.60 2.18
N LEU A 50 -5.67 4.34 3.04
CA LEU A 50 -5.27 5.67 3.50
C LEU A 50 -4.47 5.64 4.81
N SER A 51 -4.19 4.47 5.37
CA SER A 51 -3.57 4.32 6.70
C SER A 51 -2.22 5.04 6.85
N PHE A 52 -1.46 5.22 5.76
CA PHE A 52 -0.14 5.87 5.73
C PHE A 52 -0.16 7.30 5.19
N THR A 53 -1.33 7.86 4.92
CA THR A 53 -1.48 9.23 4.37
C THR A 53 -1.49 10.31 5.44
N LEU A 54 -1.74 9.93 6.69
CA LEU A 54 -1.83 10.85 7.82
C LEU A 54 -0.63 10.71 8.75
N PRO A 55 -0.18 11.80 9.36
CA PRO A 55 0.77 11.73 10.44
C PRO A 55 0.10 11.14 11.69
N TYR A 56 0.89 10.60 12.62
CA TYR A 56 0.36 10.11 13.89
C TYR A 56 -0.17 11.25 14.79
N GLN A 57 -0.91 10.91 15.85
CA GLN A 57 -1.46 11.93 16.74
C GLN A 57 -0.37 12.56 17.64
N GLY A 58 -0.31 13.90 17.70
CA GLY A 58 0.62 14.57 18.61
C GLY A 58 1.95 15.02 18.00
N LEU A 59 2.08 15.06 16.67
CA LEU A 59 3.17 15.84 16.06
C LEU A 59 3.07 17.30 16.50
N THR A 60 4.22 17.89 16.83
CA THR A 60 4.31 19.35 16.97
C THR A 60 4.02 20.02 15.62
N LYS A 61 3.57 21.28 15.63
CA LYS A 61 3.34 22.05 14.40
C LYS A 61 4.54 22.05 13.45
N LYS A 62 5.77 22.09 13.99
CA LYS A 62 7.01 22.03 13.22
C LYS A 62 7.19 20.68 12.52
N LEU A 63 6.91 19.58 13.21
CA LEU A 63 6.98 18.24 12.64
C LEU A 63 5.85 18.00 11.64
N GLY A 64 4.63 18.48 11.90
CA GLY A 64 3.53 18.40 10.94
C GLY A 64 3.85 19.08 9.61
N LYS A 65 4.47 20.26 9.65
CA LYS A 65 4.96 20.92 8.42
C LYS A 65 6.02 20.09 7.67
N ARG A 66 6.91 19.41 8.40
CA ARG A 66 7.92 18.52 7.79
C ARG A 66 7.28 17.29 7.17
N PHE A 67 6.25 16.72 7.81
CA PHE A 67 5.48 15.61 7.27
C PHE A 67 4.82 16.01 5.94
N ILE A 68 4.11 17.13 5.91
CA ILE A 68 3.43 17.63 4.68
C ILE A 68 4.45 17.83 3.56
N LYS A 69 5.57 18.51 3.83
CA LYS A 69 6.62 18.70 2.83
C LYS A 69 7.22 17.37 2.32
N GLY A 70 7.38 16.39 3.22
CA GLY A 70 7.86 15.06 2.85
C GLY A 70 6.87 14.33 1.94
N HIS A 71 5.57 14.44 2.22
CA HIS A 71 4.51 13.88 1.39
C HIS A 71 4.45 14.56 0.00
N GLU A 72 4.56 15.89 -0.06
CA GLU A 72 4.66 16.63 -1.33
C GLU A 72 5.85 16.15 -2.17
N GLN A 73 7.01 15.97 -1.54
CA GLN A 73 8.20 15.46 -2.24
C GLN A 73 8.06 13.98 -2.68
N PHE A 74 7.29 13.18 -1.96
CA PHE A 74 7.01 11.78 -2.31
C PHE A 74 6.16 11.67 -3.58
N ASP A 75 5.27 12.64 -3.80
CA ASP A 75 4.36 12.71 -4.94
C ASP A 75 4.98 13.45 -6.14
N GLU A 76 6.01 14.28 -5.90
CA GLU A 76 6.69 15.09 -6.91
C GLU A 76 7.25 14.25 -8.07
N ILE A 77 6.94 14.66 -9.30
CA ILE A 77 7.40 14.00 -10.52
C ILE A 77 8.74 14.59 -10.94
N TRP A 78 9.77 13.75 -10.99
CA TRP A 78 11.07 14.13 -11.52
C TRP A 78 11.10 14.00 -13.04
N VAL A 79 11.72 14.98 -13.70
CA VAL A 79 11.89 15.02 -15.14
C VAL A 79 13.37 15.00 -15.52
N LEU A 80 13.62 14.73 -16.80
CA LEU A 80 14.95 14.86 -17.42
C LEU A 80 15.24 16.33 -17.71
N ALA A 81 16.46 16.79 -17.44
CA ALA A 81 16.90 18.08 -17.93
C ALA A 81 17.04 18.04 -19.47
N PRO A 82 16.69 19.12 -20.21
CA PRO A 82 16.26 20.43 -19.72
C PRO A 82 14.73 20.62 -19.70
N ALA A 83 13.93 19.56 -19.58
CA ALA A 83 12.47 19.68 -19.56
C ALA A 83 12.01 20.58 -18.39
N PRO A 84 10.91 21.35 -18.54
CA PRO A 84 10.35 22.13 -17.44
C PRO A 84 9.90 21.20 -16.30
N GLY A 85 10.31 21.50 -15.05
CA GLY A 85 9.91 20.73 -13.86
C GLY A 85 11.05 20.52 -12.87
N VAL A 86 10.85 19.60 -11.91
CA VAL A 86 11.89 19.20 -10.94
C VAL A 86 12.83 18.18 -11.59
N TRP A 87 14.11 18.52 -11.72
CA TRP A 87 15.08 17.61 -12.31
C TRP A 87 15.54 16.54 -11.34
N GLY A 88 15.94 15.37 -11.87
CA GLY A 88 16.52 14.29 -11.05
C GLY A 88 16.23 12.88 -11.54
N LEU A 89 15.47 12.71 -12.63
CA LEU A 89 15.02 11.39 -13.09
C LEU A 89 16.16 10.46 -13.52
N GLY A 90 17.24 11.02 -14.09
CA GLY A 90 18.33 10.25 -14.67
C GLY A 90 17.93 9.50 -15.96
N PRO A 91 18.91 8.91 -16.68
CA PRO A 91 18.65 8.25 -17.96
C PRO A 91 17.93 6.90 -17.85
N THR A 92 18.02 6.25 -16.69
CA THR A 92 17.39 4.95 -16.38
C THR A 92 16.67 5.04 -15.04
N PHE A 93 15.43 4.58 -14.96
CA PHE A 93 14.59 4.68 -13.77
C PHE A 93 13.50 3.60 -13.76
N ASN A 94 12.84 3.39 -12.62
CA ASN A 94 11.66 2.50 -12.52
C ASN A 94 10.36 3.30 -12.49
N GLU A 95 10.37 4.47 -11.88
CA GLU A 95 9.21 5.38 -11.81
C GLU A 95 9.68 6.83 -11.65
N ALA A 96 8.86 7.77 -12.09
CA ALA A 96 9.20 9.20 -12.05
C ALA A 96 8.90 9.88 -10.71
N ASN A 97 8.19 9.20 -9.81
CA ASN A 97 7.94 9.62 -8.43
C ASN A 97 7.82 8.41 -7.50
N CYS A 98 7.86 8.63 -6.19
CA CYS A 98 7.73 7.54 -5.22
C CYS A 98 6.31 6.96 -5.23
N LEU A 99 5.30 7.83 -5.38
CA LEU A 99 3.87 7.48 -5.41
C LEU A 99 3.53 6.37 -6.43
N GLY A 100 4.17 6.36 -7.61
CA GLY A 100 3.83 5.38 -8.63
C GLY A 100 4.11 3.92 -8.21
N CYS A 101 5.09 3.69 -7.34
CA CYS A 101 5.31 2.37 -6.70
C CYS A 101 4.67 2.26 -5.31
N HIS A 102 4.41 3.39 -4.64
CA HIS A 102 3.92 3.47 -3.28
C HIS A 102 2.61 4.27 -3.18
N PRO A 103 1.51 3.78 -3.76
CA PRO A 103 0.24 4.51 -3.76
C PRO A 103 -0.20 4.81 -2.32
N ASN A 104 -0.66 6.04 -2.04
CA ASN A 104 -1.07 6.48 -0.70
C ASN A 104 0.00 6.27 0.40
N ASN A 105 1.28 6.40 0.05
CA ASN A 105 2.44 6.09 0.91
C ASN A 105 2.45 4.64 1.41
N SER A 106 1.76 3.74 0.73
CA SER A 106 1.63 2.34 1.10
C SER A 106 2.56 1.45 0.26
N ARG A 107 2.48 0.13 0.46
CA ARG A 107 3.23 -0.82 -0.37
C ARG A 107 2.57 -0.96 -1.74
N ALA A 108 3.38 -1.28 -2.74
CA ALA A 108 2.88 -1.72 -4.04
C ALA A 108 1.92 -2.91 -3.91
N GLN A 109 0.94 -3.00 -4.80
CA GLN A 109 0.07 -4.16 -4.87
C GLN A 109 0.78 -5.29 -5.64
N PRO A 110 0.69 -6.54 -5.15
CA PRO A 110 1.12 -7.69 -5.94
C PRO A 110 0.38 -7.74 -7.27
N ALA A 111 1.07 -8.17 -8.34
CA ALA A 111 0.42 -8.38 -9.63
C ALA A 111 -0.72 -9.39 -9.50
N LYS A 112 -1.86 -9.10 -10.14
CA LYS A 112 -2.96 -10.06 -10.25
C LYS A 112 -2.56 -11.22 -11.15
N GLU A 113 -3.19 -12.37 -10.95
CA GLU A 113 -2.94 -13.53 -11.80
C GLU A 113 -3.18 -13.18 -13.28
N GLY A 114 -2.21 -13.49 -14.14
CA GLY A 114 -2.26 -13.19 -15.57
C GLY A 114 -2.02 -11.73 -15.94
N ALA A 115 -1.77 -10.83 -14.97
CA ALA A 115 -1.37 -9.46 -15.24
C ALA A 115 0.14 -9.35 -15.52
N GLU A 116 0.54 -8.33 -16.28
CA GLU A 116 1.95 -7.96 -16.41
C GLU A 116 2.53 -7.56 -15.05
N ILE A 117 3.86 -7.65 -14.90
CA ILE A 117 4.54 -7.26 -13.66
C ILE A 117 4.27 -5.78 -13.37
N GLU A 118 3.48 -5.53 -12.33
CA GLU A 118 3.09 -4.20 -11.90
C GLU A 118 4.25 -3.43 -11.23
N LYS A 119 4.04 -2.11 -11.10
CA LYS A 119 4.95 -1.18 -10.41
C LYS A 119 5.28 -1.67 -9.00
N GLY A 120 6.48 -1.31 -8.52
CA GLY A 120 6.90 -1.57 -7.15
C GLY A 120 7.54 -2.94 -6.89
N ASN A 121 7.72 -3.76 -7.92
CA ASN A 121 8.64 -4.90 -7.86
C ASN A 121 10.07 -4.45 -8.15
N VAL A 122 11.03 -4.95 -7.36
CA VAL A 122 12.46 -4.65 -7.53
C VAL A 122 13.20 -5.94 -7.83
N ILE A 123 13.86 -5.99 -8.99
CA ILE A 123 14.73 -7.10 -9.37
C ILE A 123 16.17 -6.65 -9.18
N LYS A 124 16.92 -7.38 -8.36
CA LYS A 124 18.34 -7.13 -8.12
C LYS A 124 19.23 -8.13 -8.85
N PHE A 125 20.31 -7.62 -9.43
CA PHE A 125 21.33 -8.39 -10.13
C PHE A 125 22.61 -8.49 -9.30
N GLY A 126 23.23 -9.65 -9.38
CA GLY A 126 24.57 -9.90 -8.87
C GLY A 126 25.15 -11.12 -9.57
N TYR A 127 26.47 -11.17 -9.68
CA TYR A 127 27.17 -12.35 -10.17
C TYR A 127 28.24 -12.78 -9.16
N ARG A 128 28.66 -14.04 -9.25
CA ARG A 128 29.82 -14.54 -8.50
C ARG A 128 31.05 -14.53 -9.40
N ASP A 129 32.15 -13.99 -8.90
CA ASP A 129 33.42 -14.07 -9.61
C ASP A 129 34.06 -15.46 -9.48
N THR A 130 35.27 -15.62 -10.04
CA THR A 130 36.03 -16.87 -9.99
C THR A 130 36.49 -17.26 -8.59
N ASN A 131 36.55 -16.31 -7.66
CA ASN A 131 36.91 -16.54 -6.26
C ASN A 131 35.67 -16.88 -5.41
N GLY A 132 34.48 -16.76 -5.97
CA GLY A 132 33.19 -17.01 -5.31
C GLY A 132 32.57 -15.77 -4.67
N ASP A 133 33.22 -14.62 -4.80
CA ASP A 133 32.76 -13.34 -4.23
C ASP A 133 31.52 -12.86 -5.00
N VAL A 134 30.48 -12.46 -4.25
CA VAL A 134 29.30 -11.84 -4.86
C VAL A 134 29.64 -10.40 -5.18
N ILE A 135 29.68 -10.08 -6.48
CA ILE A 135 29.84 -8.72 -6.95
C ILE A 135 28.44 -8.14 -7.18
N PRO A 136 27.96 -7.25 -6.29
CA PRO A 136 26.76 -6.50 -6.57
C PRO A 136 27.08 -5.42 -7.61
N ALA A 137 26.13 -5.20 -8.52
CA ALA A 137 26.10 -4.09 -9.46
C ALA A 137 27.05 -4.14 -10.67
N HIS A 138 26.50 -3.71 -11.80
CA HIS A 138 27.27 -3.26 -12.95
C HIS A 138 27.76 -1.82 -12.71
N PRO A 139 29.00 -1.44 -13.12
CA PRO A 139 29.56 -0.12 -12.81
C PRO A 139 28.71 1.08 -13.26
N TRP A 140 27.95 0.92 -14.34
CA TRP A 140 27.13 2.01 -14.91
C TRP A 140 25.62 1.86 -14.68
N TYR A 141 25.13 0.66 -14.39
CA TYR A 141 23.69 0.36 -14.32
C TYR A 141 23.23 -0.05 -12.92
N GLY A 142 24.14 -0.13 -11.95
CA GLY A 142 23.81 -0.54 -10.59
C GLY A 142 23.47 -2.02 -10.48
N ASP A 143 22.92 -2.40 -9.33
CA ASP A 143 22.52 -3.76 -8.97
C ASP A 143 21.02 -4.01 -9.16
N GLN A 144 20.29 -3.11 -9.81
CA GLN A 144 18.84 -3.16 -9.91
C GLN A 144 18.38 -2.98 -11.35
N LEU A 145 17.46 -3.84 -11.81
CA LEU A 145 16.77 -3.62 -13.08
C LEU A 145 15.98 -2.32 -13.03
N GLN A 146 16.31 -1.41 -13.94
CA GLN A 146 15.53 -0.22 -14.24
C GLN A 146 14.71 -0.50 -15.51
N ASN A 147 13.40 -0.68 -15.37
CA ASN A 147 12.53 -1.12 -16.48
C ASN A 147 12.10 0.03 -17.40
N ARG A 148 12.48 1.27 -17.10
CA ARG A 148 12.24 2.44 -17.94
C ARG A 148 13.55 3.15 -18.22
N ALA A 149 13.59 3.76 -19.39
CA ALA A 149 14.67 4.63 -19.80
C ALA A 149 14.08 5.90 -20.39
N ALA A 150 14.88 6.95 -20.40
CA ALA A 150 14.64 8.11 -21.22
C ALA A 150 14.60 7.68 -22.69
N GLU A 151 13.41 7.50 -23.27
CA GLU A 151 13.31 7.44 -24.72
C GLU A 151 13.75 8.78 -25.30
N ASN A 152 14.42 8.74 -26.45
CA ASN A 152 14.79 9.91 -27.24
C ASN A 152 13.49 10.56 -27.78
N ARG A 153 12.79 11.32 -26.93
CA ARG A 153 11.59 12.09 -27.27
C ARG A 153 11.97 13.46 -27.83
#